data_AF-A0A6A7A824-F1
#
_entry.id   AF-A0A6A7A824-F1
#
_cell.length_a   1.000
_cell.length_b   1.000
_cell.length_c   1.000
_cell.angle_alpha   90.00
_cell.angle_beta   90.00
_cell.angle_gamma   90.00
#
_symmetry.space_group_name_H-M   'P 1'
#
loop_
_entity.id
_entity.type
_entity.pdbx_description
1 polymer ?
#
loop_
_entity_poly.entity_id
_entity_poly.type
_entity_poly.pdbx_seq_one_letter_code
_entity_poly.pdbx_strand_id
1 'polypeptide(L)'
;RLPASLILTSREMKQYRRWQSLHTTLKPTECGLIPTATEYDAFQQWLKKQDSGYFSDVFDDIHEHINLSSSPIDLNIATICQHHLHPIAVGDPCLRCPVCTIDIHLNYMKLLARSLHCVNGRPLPRTGTPSEQQENIYLAWSQGKTSTLREVCDLEQMSAKEAEWSERHPDTQLEDVQSATKALKLYWFEVAGCEMMTRCSAREKRVMFADDTNFNPGRPTDYFLRRSPRYEPGKHTILEEEPEENDNISEDSEDYSRARVFALGGSENVHDDDTGLAPEDLAECEDSLEELEDDDGDSDWEDIDSDEEEESSEGSYICFEVEEESSFVVFSDD
;
A
#
# COMPACT_ATOMS: atom_id res chain seq x y z
N ARG A 1 5.49 17.85 -7.52
CA ARG A 1 5.75 16.40 -7.65
C ARG A 1 6.70 16.01 -6.53
N LEU A 2 6.45 14.90 -5.86
CA LEU A 2 7.14 14.54 -4.62
C LEU A 2 8.36 13.63 -4.91
N PRO A 3 9.49 13.78 -4.20
CA PRO A 3 10.65 12.92 -4.40
C PRO A 3 10.43 11.53 -3.78
N ALA A 4 10.98 10.49 -4.40
CA ALA A 4 10.93 9.11 -3.88
C ALA A 4 11.73 8.91 -2.60
N SER A 5 12.68 9.80 -2.29
CA SER A 5 13.45 9.77 -1.03
C SER A 5 12.60 9.95 0.22
N LEU A 6 11.31 10.26 0.07
CA LEU A 6 10.34 10.26 1.17
C LEU A 6 10.02 8.84 1.66
N ILE A 7 10.11 7.84 0.79
CA ILE A 7 9.71 6.45 1.08
C ILE A 7 10.81 5.42 0.85
N LEU A 8 11.83 5.76 0.06
CA LEU A 8 12.98 4.91 -0.24
C LEU A 8 14.22 5.39 0.52
N THR A 9 15.02 4.45 1.00
CA THR A 9 16.35 4.72 1.57
C THR A 9 17.32 5.27 0.53
N SER A 10 18.43 5.87 0.95
CA SER A 10 19.47 6.37 0.02
C SER A 10 20.03 5.27 -0.91
N ARG A 11 20.16 4.04 -0.41
CA ARG A 11 20.59 2.87 -1.20
C ARG A 11 19.53 2.50 -2.24
N GLU A 12 18.28 2.35 -1.83
CA GLU A 12 17.17 2.04 -2.73
C GLU A 12 16.95 3.15 -3.77
N MET A 13 17.19 4.41 -3.42
CA MET A 13 17.07 5.54 -4.35
C MET A 13 18.06 5.44 -5.52
N LYS A 14 19.30 5.01 -5.27
CA LYS A 14 20.29 4.78 -6.34
C LYS A 14 19.83 3.65 -7.26
N GLN A 15 19.38 2.54 -6.68
CA GLN A 15 18.85 1.39 -7.40
C GLN A 15 17.59 1.73 -8.20
N TYR A 16 16.67 2.51 -7.62
CA TYR A 16 15.42 2.92 -8.24
C TYR A 16 15.65 3.84 -9.44
N ARG A 17 16.58 4.80 -9.35
CA ARG A 17 16.96 5.64 -10.50
C ARG A 17 17.56 4.82 -11.63
N ARG A 18 18.42 3.84 -11.30
CA ARG A 18 18.97 2.90 -12.28
C ARG A 18 17.84 2.11 -12.96
N TRP A 19 16.92 1.55 -12.17
CA TRP A 19 15.77 0.83 -12.71
C TRP A 19 14.91 1.71 -13.63
N GLN A 20 14.59 2.95 -13.22
CA GLN A 20 13.84 3.89 -14.05
C GLN A 20 14.54 4.16 -15.39
N SER A 21 15.87 4.37 -15.37
CA SER A 21 16.64 4.62 -16.59
C SER A 21 16.64 3.45 -17.59
N LEU A 22 16.52 2.21 -17.09
CA LEU A 22 16.58 1.00 -17.91
C LEU A 22 15.20 0.52 -18.36
N HIS A 23 14.18 0.68 -17.52
CA HIS A 23 12.88 0.02 -17.70
C HIS A 23 11.71 0.98 -17.90
N THR A 24 11.95 2.30 -17.84
CA THR A 24 10.90 3.29 -18.06
C THR A 24 11.28 4.27 -19.16
N THR A 25 10.28 4.90 -19.76
CA THR A 25 10.48 5.96 -20.77
C THR A 25 10.45 7.37 -20.14
N LEU A 26 10.71 7.47 -18.83
CA LEU A 26 10.67 8.72 -18.11
C LEU A 26 11.84 9.62 -18.52
N LYS A 27 11.60 10.93 -18.53
CA LYS A 27 12.68 11.90 -18.79
C LYS A 27 13.64 11.91 -17.59
N PRO A 28 14.94 12.22 -17.78
CA PRO A 28 15.90 12.33 -16.67
C PRO A 28 15.45 13.27 -15.55
N THR A 29 14.67 14.31 -15.87
CA THR A 29 14.10 15.26 -14.89
C THR A 29 12.93 14.70 -14.07
N GLU A 30 12.36 13.58 -14.50
CA GLU A 30 11.27 12.86 -13.83
C GLU A 30 11.79 11.64 -13.04
N CYS A 31 13.07 11.29 -13.20
CA CYS A 31 13.70 10.25 -12.41
C CYS A 31 13.84 10.66 -10.94
N GLY A 32 13.60 9.71 -10.03
CA GLY A 32 13.64 9.91 -8.59
C GLY A 32 12.38 10.55 -8.00
N LEU A 33 11.30 10.65 -8.77
CA LEU A 33 9.96 10.98 -8.25
C LEU A 33 9.33 9.76 -7.57
N ILE A 34 8.40 10.01 -6.65
CA ILE A 34 7.69 8.96 -5.93
C ILE A 34 6.99 7.99 -6.92
N PRO A 35 7.25 6.67 -6.82
CA PRO A 35 6.63 5.68 -7.70
C PRO A 35 5.12 5.61 -7.49
N THR A 36 4.39 5.23 -8.54
CA THR A 36 3.05 4.65 -8.42
C THR A 36 3.11 3.26 -7.79
N ALA A 37 1.97 2.71 -7.34
CA ALA A 37 1.94 1.38 -6.73
C ALA A 37 2.46 0.29 -7.69
N THR A 38 2.11 0.38 -8.98
CA THR A 38 2.56 -0.54 -10.02
C THR A 38 4.04 -0.40 -10.35
N GLU A 39 4.56 0.83 -10.42
CA GLU A 39 6.01 1.08 -10.58
C GLU A 39 6.81 0.59 -9.39
N TYR A 40 6.30 0.78 -8.17
CA TYR A 40 6.96 0.28 -6.96
C TYR A 40 7.01 -1.25 -6.95
N ASP A 41 5.92 -1.94 -7.29
CA ASP A 41 5.93 -3.40 -7.39
C ASP A 41 6.88 -3.90 -8.49
N ALA A 42 6.89 -3.26 -9.66
CA ALA A 42 7.81 -3.61 -10.74
C ALA A 42 9.29 -3.42 -10.32
N PHE A 43 9.58 -2.35 -9.58
CA PHE A 43 10.89 -2.12 -8.99
C PHE A 43 11.26 -3.20 -7.96
N GLN A 44 10.33 -3.57 -7.08
CA GLN A 44 10.56 -4.63 -6.08
C GLN A 44 10.80 -6.00 -6.73
N GLN A 45 10.09 -6.31 -7.81
CA GLN A 45 10.35 -7.53 -8.59
C GLN A 45 11.73 -7.50 -9.25
N TRP A 46 12.13 -6.36 -9.80
CA TRP A 46 13.47 -6.18 -10.36
C TRP A 46 14.57 -6.37 -9.29
N LEU A 47 14.40 -5.80 -8.09
CA LEU A 47 15.33 -6.02 -6.97
C LEU A 47 15.46 -7.50 -6.62
N LYS A 48 14.33 -8.21 -6.48
CA LYS A 48 14.33 -9.65 -6.19
C LYS A 48 15.10 -10.46 -7.24
N LYS A 49 15.00 -10.08 -8.52
CA LYS A 49 15.75 -10.72 -9.63
C LYS A 49 17.26 -10.44 -9.56
N GLN A 50 17.66 -9.27 -9.06
CA GLN A 50 19.08 -8.96 -8.86
C GLN A 50 19.65 -9.72 -7.65
N ASP A 51 18.88 -9.82 -6.57
CA ASP A 51 19.32 -10.46 -5.33
C ASP A 51 19.36 -11.99 -5.42
N SER A 52 18.55 -12.60 -6.29
CA SER A 52 18.50 -14.04 -6.47
C SER A 52 19.74 -14.64 -7.16
N GLY A 53 20.68 -13.78 -7.57
CA GLY A 53 21.95 -14.18 -8.18
C GLY A 53 21.79 -14.81 -9.58
N TYR A 54 22.93 -15.12 -10.20
CA TYR A 54 23.04 -15.65 -11.57
C TYR A 54 22.24 -16.94 -11.84
N PHE A 55 21.78 -17.63 -10.80
CA PHE A 55 21.09 -18.92 -10.94
C PHE A 55 19.61 -18.81 -11.32
N SER A 56 19.02 -17.62 -11.26
CA SER A 56 17.56 -17.42 -11.45
C SER A 56 17.16 -17.42 -12.91
N ASP A 57 17.95 -16.75 -13.77
CA ASP A 57 17.65 -16.60 -15.19
C ASP A 57 17.63 -17.94 -15.93
N VAL A 58 18.37 -18.94 -15.44
CA VAL A 58 18.42 -20.28 -16.04
C VAL A 58 17.07 -21.00 -15.94
N PHE A 59 16.25 -20.70 -14.93
CA PHE A 59 14.97 -21.38 -14.73
C PHE A 59 13.80 -20.67 -15.40
N ASP A 60 13.86 -19.36 -15.59
CA ASP A 60 12.83 -18.59 -16.31
C ASP A 60 12.76 -19.05 -17.79
N ASP A 61 13.91 -19.24 -18.44
CA ASP A 61 14.00 -19.75 -19.83
C ASP A 61 13.37 -21.15 -20.00
N ILE A 62 13.49 -22.00 -18.98
CA ILE A 62 12.92 -23.36 -19.03
C ILE A 62 11.39 -23.31 -18.90
N HIS A 63 10.86 -22.38 -18.11
CA HIS A 63 9.42 -22.19 -17.95
C HIS A 63 8.74 -21.71 -19.23
N GLU A 64 9.39 -20.84 -20.01
CA GLU A 64 8.86 -20.40 -21.31
C GLU A 64 8.74 -21.56 -22.32
N HIS A 65 9.68 -22.51 -22.29
CA HIS A 65 9.69 -23.64 -23.21
C HIS A 65 8.73 -24.78 -22.83
N ILE A 66 8.40 -24.95 -21.55
CA ILE A 66 7.50 -26.03 -21.09
C ILE A 66 6.02 -25.72 -21.38
N ASN A 67 5.65 -24.45 -21.50
CA ASN A 67 4.24 -24.03 -21.61
C ASN A 67 3.67 -23.99 -23.05
N LEU A 68 4.46 -24.33 -24.08
CA LEU A 68 4.05 -24.25 -25.50
C LEU A 68 3.04 -25.33 -25.97
N SER A 69 2.51 -26.17 -25.08
CA SER A 69 1.68 -27.34 -25.43
C SER A 69 0.22 -27.26 -25.02
N SER A 70 -0.23 -26.21 -24.31
CA SER A 70 -1.65 -26.12 -23.95
C SER A 70 -2.47 -25.72 -25.18
N SER A 71 -3.30 -26.64 -25.65
CA SER A 71 -4.32 -26.40 -26.66
C SER A 71 -5.06 -25.07 -26.46
N PRO A 72 -5.46 -24.37 -27.54
CA PRO A 72 -6.08 -23.03 -27.53
C PRO A 72 -7.54 -23.08 -27.03
N ILE A 73 -7.73 -23.58 -25.81
CA ILE A 73 -8.93 -23.29 -25.06
C ILE A 73 -8.62 -21.96 -24.39
N ASP A 74 -9.19 -20.89 -24.95
CA ASP A 74 -9.03 -19.48 -24.57
C ASP A 74 -9.34 -19.23 -23.09
N LEU A 75 -8.44 -19.68 -22.21
CA LEU A 75 -8.48 -19.37 -20.81
C LEU A 75 -7.93 -17.97 -20.67
N ASN A 76 -8.79 -17.09 -20.18
CA ASN A 76 -8.55 -15.68 -20.01
C ASN A 76 -7.52 -15.52 -18.87
N ILE A 77 -6.22 -15.46 -19.19
CA ILE A 77 -5.12 -15.46 -18.21
C ILE A 77 -4.43 -14.09 -18.22
N ALA A 78 -4.12 -13.55 -17.04
CA ALA A 78 -3.38 -12.30 -16.92
C ALA A 78 -1.90 -12.47 -17.34
N THR A 79 -1.37 -11.51 -18.10
CA THR A 79 -0.05 -11.67 -18.74
C THR A 79 1.12 -11.69 -17.76
N ILE A 80 1.08 -10.90 -16.68
CA ILE A 80 2.18 -10.78 -15.71
C ILE A 80 2.05 -11.84 -14.61
N CYS A 81 0.88 -11.97 -13.98
CA CYS A 81 0.72 -12.85 -12.82
C CYS A 81 0.24 -14.26 -13.18
N GLN A 82 -0.07 -14.54 -14.45
CA GLN A 82 -0.49 -15.86 -14.95
C GLN A 82 -1.69 -16.47 -14.20
N HIS A 83 -2.53 -15.63 -13.62
CA HIS A 83 -3.74 -16.04 -12.94
C HIS A 83 -4.93 -16.08 -13.89
N HIS A 84 -5.80 -17.09 -13.73
CA HIS A 84 -7.07 -17.16 -14.43
C HIS A 84 -7.99 -16.01 -14.03
N LEU A 85 -8.51 -15.31 -15.04
CA LEU A 85 -9.43 -14.18 -14.92
C LEU A 85 -10.88 -14.63 -15.05
N HIS A 86 -11.79 -13.79 -14.56
CA HIS A 86 -13.22 -14.05 -14.72
C HIS A 86 -13.61 -13.96 -16.20
N PRO A 87 -14.56 -14.80 -16.69
CA PRO A 87 -15.03 -14.75 -18.08
C PRO A 87 -15.60 -13.39 -18.53
N ILE A 88 -15.90 -12.48 -17.61
CA ILE A 88 -16.36 -11.12 -17.97
C ILE A 88 -15.23 -10.24 -18.51
N ALA A 89 -13.98 -10.61 -18.21
CA ALA A 89 -12.80 -9.88 -18.68
C ALA A 89 -12.37 -10.34 -20.09
N VAL A 90 -13.16 -11.19 -20.75
CA VAL A 90 -12.82 -11.69 -22.09
C VAL A 90 -12.89 -10.52 -23.07
N GLY A 91 -11.76 -10.20 -23.69
CA GLY A 91 -11.64 -9.12 -24.67
C GLY A 91 -10.79 -7.93 -24.22
N ASP A 92 -10.55 -7.78 -22.92
CA ASP A 92 -9.66 -6.74 -22.38
C ASP A 92 -8.35 -7.37 -21.90
N PRO A 93 -7.19 -7.09 -22.53
CA PRO A 93 -5.91 -7.63 -22.09
C PRO A 93 -5.53 -7.03 -20.73
N CYS A 94 -5.82 -7.76 -19.65
CA CYS A 94 -5.40 -7.37 -18.31
C CYS A 94 -3.97 -7.83 -18.06
N LEU A 95 -3.09 -6.88 -17.70
CA LEU A 95 -1.72 -7.20 -17.32
C LEU A 95 -1.66 -8.02 -16.03
N ARG A 96 -2.56 -7.74 -15.09
CA ARG A 96 -2.65 -8.40 -13.78
C ARG A 96 -4.10 -8.74 -13.47
N CYS A 97 -4.30 -9.77 -12.66
CA CYS A 97 -5.63 -10.08 -12.17
C CYS A 97 -6.07 -9.07 -11.09
N PRO A 98 -7.39 -8.87 -10.89
CA PRO A 98 -7.95 -8.01 -9.86
C PRO A 98 -7.32 -8.18 -8.46
N VAL A 99 -7.04 -9.43 -8.07
CA VAL A 99 -6.47 -9.76 -6.76
C VAL A 99 -5.02 -9.30 -6.63
N CYS A 100 -4.18 -9.52 -7.65
CA CYS A 100 -2.82 -9.01 -7.65
C CYS A 100 -2.78 -7.48 -7.71
N THR A 101 -3.68 -6.85 -8.48
CA THR A 101 -3.77 -5.39 -8.53
C THR A 101 -4.03 -4.81 -7.15
N ILE A 102 -5.05 -5.31 -6.43
CA ILE A 102 -5.36 -4.76 -5.10
C ILE A 102 -4.26 -5.05 -4.07
N ASP A 103 -3.60 -6.21 -4.14
CA ASP A 103 -2.50 -6.57 -3.25
C ASP A 103 -1.30 -5.61 -3.39
N ILE A 104 -0.94 -5.24 -4.62
CA ILE A 104 0.10 -4.23 -4.89
C ILE A 104 -0.26 -2.89 -4.24
N HIS A 105 -1.51 -2.45 -4.38
CA HIS A 105 -1.98 -1.21 -3.79
C HIS A 105 -1.96 -1.27 -2.25
N LEU A 106 -2.36 -2.38 -1.64
CA LEU A 106 -2.30 -2.58 -0.20
C LEU A 106 -0.85 -2.55 0.31
N ASN A 107 0.07 -3.25 -0.36
CA ASN A 107 1.49 -3.28 -0.01
C ASN A 107 2.13 -1.88 -0.14
N TYR A 108 1.79 -1.15 -1.19
CA TYR A 108 2.24 0.23 -1.36
C TYR A 108 1.66 1.18 -0.29
N MET A 109 0.40 0.99 0.09
CA MET A 109 -0.20 1.75 1.20
C MET A 109 0.45 1.45 2.55
N LYS A 110 0.84 0.19 2.81
CA LYS A 110 1.59 -0.20 4.01
C LYS A 110 2.96 0.49 4.05
N LEU A 111 3.67 0.57 2.92
CA LEU A 111 4.92 1.32 2.81
C LEU A 111 4.72 2.79 3.18
N LEU A 112 3.77 3.47 2.54
CA LEU A 112 3.48 4.89 2.81
C LEU A 112 3.07 5.13 4.27
N ALA A 113 2.28 4.23 4.85
CA ALA A 113 1.86 4.31 6.25
C ALA A 113 3.05 4.15 7.21
N ARG A 114 3.99 3.24 6.93
CA ARG A 114 5.24 3.10 7.69
C ARG A 114 6.08 4.37 7.62
N SER A 115 6.31 4.91 6.42
CA SER A 115 7.05 6.15 6.24
C SER A 115 6.40 7.34 6.96
N LEU A 116 5.06 7.42 6.93
CA LEU A 116 4.31 8.42 7.68
C LEU A 116 4.47 8.24 9.20
N HIS A 117 4.47 7.00 9.70
CA HIS A 117 4.68 6.70 11.11
C HIS A 117 6.10 7.13 11.57
N CYS A 118 7.12 6.86 10.77
CA CYS A 118 8.52 7.20 11.08
C CYS A 118 8.75 8.71 11.27
N VAL A 119 7.97 9.58 10.62
CA VAL A 119 8.08 11.04 10.81
C VAL A 119 7.22 11.59 11.96
N ASN A 120 6.91 10.75 12.97
CA ASN A 120 5.97 11.05 14.05
C ASN A 120 4.55 11.32 13.54
N GLY A 121 4.02 10.40 12.72
CA GLY A 121 2.73 10.42 12.00
C GLY A 121 1.44 10.58 12.80
N ARG A 122 1.45 11.34 13.89
CA ARG A 122 0.24 11.84 14.54
C ARG A 122 -0.33 13.00 13.74
N PRO A 123 -1.67 13.14 13.66
CA PRO A 123 -2.28 14.37 13.22
C PRO A 123 -1.72 15.52 14.06
N LEU A 124 -1.28 16.57 13.36
CA LEU A 124 -0.59 17.72 13.96
C LEU A 124 -1.34 18.20 15.21
N PRO A 125 -0.65 18.40 16.35
CA PRO A 125 -1.24 19.15 17.43
C PRO A 125 -1.66 20.52 16.88
N ARG A 126 -2.86 20.99 17.25
CA ARG A 126 -3.48 22.24 16.75
C ARG A 126 -2.60 23.50 16.84
N THR A 127 -1.46 23.42 17.52
CA THR A 127 -0.58 24.52 17.87
C THR A 127 0.80 24.48 17.18
N GLY A 128 1.11 23.47 16.36
CA GLY A 128 2.41 23.35 15.68
C GLY A 128 2.31 23.47 14.16
N THR A 129 3.26 24.20 13.55
CA THR A 129 3.47 24.15 12.09
C THR A 129 4.17 22.83 11.74
N PRO A 130 3.63 22.00 10.83
CA PRO A 130 4.30 20.79 10.37
C PRO A 130 5.64 21.10 9.72
N SER A 131 6.55 20.12 9.76
CA SER A 131 7.74 20.17 8.90
C SER A 131 7.34 19.95 7.44
N GLU A 132 8.08 20.55 6.51
CA GLU A 132 7.88 20.35 5.06
C GLU A 132 7.95 18.85 4.70
N GLN A 133 8.84 18.10 5.34
CA GLN A 133 8.94 16.65 5.15
C GLN A 133 7.66 15.92 5.58
N GLN A 134 7.07 16.30 6.72
CA GLN A 134 5.82 15.73 7.21
C GLN A 134 4.64 16.05 6.28
N GLU A 135 4.57 17.28 5.76
CA GLU A 135 3.55 17.65 4.77
C GLU A 135 3.71 16.84 3.48
N ASN A 136 4.95 16.70 2.99
CA ASN A 136 5.26 15.97 1.76
C ASN A 136 4.91 14.48 1.87
N ILE A 137 5.22 13.81 2.99
CA ILE A 137 4.85 12.40 3.17
C ILE A 137 3.33 12.23 3.38
N TYR A 138 2.67 13.18 4.03
CA TYR A 138 1.21 13.16 4.13
C TYR A 138 0.54 13.32 2.75
N LEU A 139 1.06 14.22 1.91
CA LEU A 139 0.61 14.37 0.52
C LEU A 139 0.82 13.08 -0.27
N ALA A 140 1.99 12.44 -0.16
CA ALA A 140 2.27 11.15 -0.79
C ALA A 140 1.28 10.06 -0.33
N TRP A 141 1.06 9.94 0.98
CA TRP A 141 0.10 8.99 1.55
C TRP A 141 -1.33 9.24 1.06
N SER A 142 -1.75 10.51 1.01
CA SER A 142 -3.08 10.89 0.51
C SER A 142 -3.26 10.57 -0.98
N GLN A 143 -2.20 10.72 -1.79
CA GLN A 143 -2.18 10.36 -3.20
C GLN A 143 -2.27 8.84 -3.38
N GLY A 144 -1.49 8.06 -2.63
CA GLY A 144 -1.56 6.60 -2.63
C GLY A 144 -2.96 6.10 -2.23
N LYS A 145 -3.56 6.70 -1.20
CA LYS A 145 -4.92 6.38 -0.75
C LYS A 145 -5.94 6.66 -1.84
N THR A 146 -5.86 7.82 -2.47
CA THR A 146 -6.76 8.20 -3.57
C THR A 146 -6.61 7.26 -4.77
N SER A 147 -5.38 6.87 -5.12
CA SER A 147 -5.14 5.90 -6.19
C SER A 147 -5.75 4.54 -5.87
N THR A 148 -5.56 4.05 -4.64
CA THR A 148 -6.14 2.77 -4.19
C THR A 148 -7.66 2.80 -4.19
N LEU A 149 -8.28 3.91 -3.77
CA LEU A 149 -9.73 4.05 -3.80
C LEU A 149 -10.30 4.03 -5.22
N ARG A 150 -9.59 4.59 -6.21
CA ARG A 150 -10.00 4.49 -7.62
C ARG A 150 -10.05 3.04 -8.08
N GLU A 151 -9.00 2.27 -7.80
CA GLU A 151 -8.98 0.84 -8.13
C GLU A 151 -10.12 0.08 -7.43
N VAL A 152 -10.40 0.38 -6.16
CA VAL A 152 -11.53 -0.23 -5.44
C VAL A 152 -12.87 0.10 -6.11
N CYS A 153 -13.08 1.35 -6.54
CA CYS A 153 -14.30 1.72 -7.27
C CYS A 153 -14.45 0.99 -8.62
N ASP A 154 -13.34 0.74 -9.32
CA ASP A 154 -13.36 -0.03 -10.57
C ASP A 154 -13.64 -1.51 -10.30
N LEU A 155 -13.07 -2.07 -9.23
CA LEU A 155 -13.37 -3.42 -8.76
C LEU A 155 -14.83 -3.60 -8.32
N GLU A 156 -15.44 -2.61 -7.69
CA GLU A 156 -16.87 -2.61 -7.35
C GLU A 156 -17.73 -2.73 -8.62
N GLN A 157 -17.45 -1.93 -9.64
CA GLN A 157 -18.14 -2.00 -10.93
C GLN A 157 -17.94 -3.36 -11.62
N MET A 158 -16.72 -3.90 -11.60
CA MET A 158 -16.44 -5.24 -12.13
C MET A 158 -17.19 -6.32 -11.36
N SER A 159 -17.22 -6.25 -10.03
CA SER A 159 -17.90 -7.24 -9.17
C SER A 159 -19.42 -7.28 -9.42
N ALA A 160 -20.04 -6.14 -9.73
CA ALA A 160 -21.44 -6.08 -10.12
C ALA A 160 -21.67 -6.84 -11.44
N LYS A 161 -20.79 -6.67 -12.43
CA LYS A 161 -20.83 -7.43 -13.70
C LYS A 161 -20.59 -8.92 -13.48
N GLU A 162 -19.70 -9.30 -12.57
CA GLU A 162 -19.46 -10.70 -12.19
C GLU A 162 -20.73 -11.33 -11.59
N ALA A 163 -21.44 -10.59 -10.73
CA ALA A 163 -22.70 -11.05 -10.14
C ALA A 163 -23.78 -11.26 -11.22
N GLU A 164 -23.98 -10.29 -12.11
CA GLU A 164 -24.92 -10.41 -13.25
C GLU A 164 -24.57 -11.56 -14.19
N TRP A 165 -23.28 -11.84 -14.37
CA TRP A 165 -22.82 -12.97 -15.17
C TRP A 165 -23.10 -14.29 -14.46
N SER A 166 -22.85 -14.36 -13.15
CA SER A 166 -23.06 -15.55 -12.32
C SER A 166 -24.53 -15.95 -12.25
N GLU A 167 -25.45 -14.98 -12.19
CA GLU A 167 -26.90 -15.23 -12.25
C GLU A 167 -27.33 -15.89 -13.57
N ARG A 168 -26.66 -15.56 -14.67
CA ARG A 168 -26.94 -16.12 -16.01
C ARG A 168 -26.26 -17.47 -16.26
N HIS A 169 -25.27 -17.84 -15.45
CA HIS A 169 -24.46 -19.04 -15.64
C HIS A 169 -24.28 -19.84 -14.34
N PRO A 170 -25.39 -20.28 -13.69
CA PRO A 170 -25.33 -20.94 -12.38
C PRO A 170 -24.57 -22.27 -12.39
N ASP A 171 -24.45 -22.91 -13.57
CA ASP A 171 -23.76 -24.19 -13.72
C ASP A 171 -22.23 -24.06 -13.84
N THR A 172 -21.70 -22.84 -14.00
CA THR A 172 -20.25 -22.65 -14.15
C THR A 172 -19.57 -22.56 -12.79
N GLN A 173 -18.70 -23.53 -12.49
CA GLN A 173 -17.85 -23.50 -11.32
C GLN A 173 -16.57 -22.69 -11.62
N LEU A 174 -16.29 -21.68 -10.80
CA LEU A 174 -15.15 -20.75 -10.96
C LEU A 174 -14.23 -20.77 -9.72
N GLU A 175 -13.73 -21.95 -9.34
CA GLU A 175 -12.94 -22.10 -8.10
C GLU A 175 -11.59 -21.35 -8.16
N ASP A 176 -10.84 -21.50 -9.26
CA ASP A 176 -9.48 -20.96 -9.41
C ASP A 176 -9.40 -19.54 -10.02
N VAL A 177 -10.55 -18.92 -10.27
CA VAL A 177 -10.62 -17.60 -10.90
C VAL A 177 -10.29 -16.51 -9.90
N GLN A 178 -9.37 -15.61 -10.26
CA GLN A 178 -9.05 -14.40 -9.50
C GLN A 178 -10.02 -13.28 -9.90
N SER A 179 -11.16 -13.23 -9.22
CA SER A 179 -12.28 -12.33 -9.51
C SER A 179 -12.18 -10.98 -8.77
N ALA A 180 -12.88 -9.95 -9.27
CA ALA A 180 -13.02 -8.67 -8.59
C ALA A 180 -13.73 -8.82 -7.23
N THR A 181 -14.68 -9.74 -7.13
CA THR A 181 -15.33 -10.09 -5.87
C THR A 181 -14.33 -10.62 -4.82
N LYS A 182 -13.37 -11.45 -5.23
CA LYS A 182 -12.28 -11.92 -4.34
C LYS A 182 -11.36 -10.76 -3.95
N ALA A 183 -11.01 -9.88 -4.89
CA ALA A 183 -10.17 -8.70 -4.64
C ALA A 183 -10.80 -7.73 -3.62
N LEU A 184 -12.10 -7.45 -3.73
CA LEU A 184 -12.83 -6.61 -2.75
C LEU A 184 -12.84 -7.25 -1.36
N LYS A 185 -13.06 -8.57 -1.27
CA LYS A 185 -12.98 -9.28 0.02
C LYS A 185 -11.60 -9.13 0.65
N LEU A 186 -10.53 -9.27 -0.14
CA LEU A 186 -9.15 -9.06 0.33
C LEU A 186 -8.93 -7.63 0.84
N TYR A 187 -9.37 -6.62 0.08
CA TYR A 187 -9.28 -5.22 0.50
C TYR A 187 -10.00 -4.94 1.81
N TRP A 188 -11.27 -5.33 1.92
CA TRP A 188 -12.05 -5.10 3.13
C TRP A 188 -11.52 -5.90 4.32
N PHE A 189 -11.00 -7.10 4.08
CA PHE A 189 -10.34 -7.89 5.12
C PHE A 189 -9.10 -7.17 5.66
N GLU A 190 -8.23 -6.64 4.79
CA GLU A 190 -7.01 -5.95 5.22
C GLU A 190 -7.33 -4.61 5.92
N VAL A 191 -8.26 -3.83 5.35
CA VAL A 191 -8.58 -2.48 5.86
C VAL A 191 -9.44 -2.53 7.13
N ALA A 192 -10.43 -3.42 7.20
CA ALA A 192 -11.34 -3.54 8.36
C ALA A 192 -10.85 -4.54 9.41
N GLY A 193 -10.08 -5.57 9.00
CA GLY A 193 -9.55 -6.60 9.89
C GLY A 193 -8.62 -6.05 10.97
N CYS A 194 -7.97 -4.92 10.71
CA CYS A 194 -7.15 -4.21 11.69
C CYS A 194 -7.98 -3.70 12.90
N GLU A 195 -9.27 -3.39 12.71
CA GLU A 195 -10.16 -2.96 13.81
C GLU A 195 -11.00 -4.11 14.39
N MET A 196 -11.30 -5.15 13.62
CA MET A 196 -12.11 -6.27 14.12
C MET A 196 -11.30 -7.28 14.93
N MET A 197 -10.04 -7.57 14.57
CA MET A 197 -9.20 -8.50 15.36
C MET A 197 -8.83 -7.95 16.73
N THR A 198 -8.69 -6.62 16.88
CA THR A 198 -8.42 -5.99 18.18
C THR A 198 -9.65 -5.90 19.09
N ARG A 199 -10.86 -6.11 18.57
CA ARG A 199 -12.13 -6.03 19.34
C ARG A 199 -12.77 -7.38 19.66
N CYS A 200 -12.32 -8.48 19.06
CA CYS A 200 -12.94 -9.80 19.20
C CYS A 200 -12.49 -10.62 20.42
N SER A 201 -12.46 -9.99 21.61
CA SER A 201 -12.70 -10.71 22.87
C SER A 201 -13.79 -10.05 23.73
N ALA A 202 -14.32 -8.90 23.31
CA ALA A 202 -15.47 -8.29 23.94
C ALA A 202 -16.74 -9.00 23.42
N ARG A 203 -17.31 -9.89 24.26
CA ARG A 203 -18.61 -10.54 24.05
C ARG A 203 -19.57 -9.57 23.34
N GLU A 204 -20.06 -9.94 22.15
CA GLU A 204 -21.05 -9.18 21.41
C GLU A 204 -22.24 -8.86 22.32
N LYS A 205 -22.27 -7.63 22.85
CA LYS A 205 -23.43 -7.14 23.57
C LYS A 205 -24.46 -6.75 22.53
N ARG A 206 -25.28 -7.72 22.12
CA ARG A 206 -26.45 -7.45 21.28
C ARG A 206 -27.39 -6.53 22.08
N VAL A 207 -27.47 -5.26 21.69
CA VAL A 207 -28.44 -4.31 22.22
C VAL A 207 -29.80 -4.71 21.66
N MET A 208 -30.60 -5.39 22.46
CA MET A 208 -32.01 -5.63 22.14
C MET A 208 -32.84 -4.56 22.81
N PHE A 209 -33.66 -3.87 22.02
CA PHE A 209 -34.72 -3.04 22.57
C PHE A 209 -35.84 -3.96 23.09
N ALA A 210 -36.44 -3.61 24.22
CA ALA A 210 -37.57 -4.38 24.75
C ALA A 210 -38.80 -4.27 23.83
N ASP A 211 -39.65 -5.28 23.80
CA ASP A 211 -40.81 -5.36 22.88
C ASP A 211 -41.83 -4.21 23.06
N ASP A 212 -41.74 -3.46 24.16
CA ASP A 212 -42.56 -2.30 24.48
C ASP A 212 -41.95 -0.95 24.04
N THR A 213 -40.77 -0.96 23.42
CA THR A 213 -40.16 0.25 22.88
C THR A 213 -40.93 0.76 21.65
N ASN A 214 -41.69 1.83 21.85
CA ASN A 214 -42.47 2.48 20.80
C ASN A 214 -41.58 3.43 19.96
N PHE A 215 -41.34 3.07 18.70
CA PHE A 215 -40.65 3.91 17.70
C PHE A 215 -41.60 4.81 16.91
N ASN A 216 -42.70 5.26 17.53
CA ASN A 216 -43.55 6.29 16.92
C ASN A 216 -42.68 7.50 16.54
N PRO A 217 -42.99 8.24 15.45
CA PRO A 217 -42.26 9.43 15.04
C PRO A 217 -42.08 10.35 16.25
N GLY A 218 -40.87 10.28 16.80
CA GLY A 218 -40.59 10.63 18.18
C GLY A 218 -40.62 12.14 18.37
N ARG A 219 -40.68 12.55 19.64
CA ARG A 219 -40.69 13.94 20.14
C ARG A 219 -40.07 14.94 19.15
N PRO A 220 -40.69 16.13 18.96
CA PRO A 220 -40.09 17.20 18.18
C PRO A 220 -38.61 17.35 18.49
N THR A 221 -37.78 17.50 17.46
CA THR A 221 -36.30 17.54 17.57
C THR A 221 -35.83 18.52 18.64
N ASP A 222 -36.59 19.60 18.82
CA ASP A 222 -36.42 20.65 19.81
C ASP A 222 -36.40 20.16 21.28
N TYR A 223 -36.91 18.97 21.57
CA TYR A 223 -36.92 18.38 22.91
C TYR A 223 -35.62 17.63 23.24
N PHE A 224 -34.78 17.35 22.23
CA PHE A 224 -33.47 16.73 22.42
C PHE A 224 -32.35 17.78 22.56
N LEU A 225 -32.65 19.05 22.34
CA LEU A 225 -31.69 20.15 22.54
C LEU A 225 -31.55 20.45 24.03
N ARG A 226 -30.30 20.59 24.52
CA ARG A 226 -30.00 21.00 25.91
C ARG A 226 -30.68 22.32 26.33
N ARG A 227 -31.00 23.19 25.36
CA ARG A 227 -31.70 24.46 25.58
C ARG A 227 -33.21 24.32 25.77
N SER A 228 -33.76 23.12 25.58
CA SER A 228 -35.18 22.88 25.74
C SER A 228 -35.57 22.95 27.22
N PRO A 229 -36.64 23.67 27.61
CA PRO A 229 -37.14 23.68 28.98
C PRO A 229 -37.60 22.30 29.48
N ARG A 230 -37.74 21.34 28.55
CA ARG A 230 -38.15 19.95 28.81
C ARG A 230 -37.00 18.95 28.69
N TYR A 231 -35.77 19.42 28.49
CA TYR A 231 -34.61 18.54 28.47
C TYR A 231 -34.32 18.04 29.88
N GLU A 232 -34.47 16.73 30.08
CA GLU A 232 -34.07 16.06 31.32
C GLU A 232 -32.74 15.36 31.04
N PRO A 233 -31.62 15.82 31.63
CA PRO A 233 -30.33 15.15 31.50
C PRO A 233 -30.47 13.72 32.04
N GLY A 234 -30.32 12.73 31.16
CA GLY A 234 -30.28 11.32 31.56
C GLY A 234 -29.04 11.03 32.42
N LYS A 235 -29.07 9.90 33.14
CA LYS A 235 -27.96 9.42 34.00
C LYS A 235 -26.59 9.23 33.30
N HIS A 236 -26.58 9.27 31.97
CA HIS A 236 -25.38 9.14 31.13
C HIS A 236 -25.00 10.46 30.44
N THR A 237 -25.73 11.53 30.70
CA THR A 237 -25.33 12.86 30.23
C THR A 237 -24.11 13.24 31.06
N ILE A 238 -22.96 13.30 30.40
CA ILE A 238 -21.73 13.83 31.00
C ILE A 238 -22.07 15.25 31.42
N LEU A 239 -22.19 15.46 32.74
CA LEU A 239 -22.20 16.79 33.31
C LEU A 239 -20.83 17.36 32.96
N GLU A 240 -20.79 18.26 31.98
CA GLU A 240 -19.69 19.21 31.90
C GLU A 240 -19.77 19.97 33.22
N GLU A 241 -18.93 19.58 34.19
CA GLU A 241 -18.64 20.40 35.35
C GLU A 241 -18.27 21.77 34.78
N GLU A 242 -19.07 22.78 35.13
CA GLU A 242 -18.71 24.16 34.83
C GLU A 242 -17.29 24.37 35.33
N PRO A 243 -16.40 24.99 34.52
CA PRO A 243 -15.08 25.34 35.01
C PRO A 243 -15.28 26.37 36.12
N GLU A 244 -15.37 25.89 37.36
CA GLU A 244 -15.14 26.73 38.53
C GLU A 244 -13.73 27.28 38.34
N GLU A 245 -13.67 28.60 38.15
CA GLU A 245 -12.49 29.42 38.36
C GLU A 245 -11.98 29.16 39.79
N ASN A 246 -11.22 28.09 39.97
CA ASN A 246 -10.56 27.76 41.21
C ASN A 246 -9.06 27.91 40.99
N ASP A 247 -8.63 29.16 41.16
CA ASP A 247 -7.26 29.55 41.51
C ASP A 247 -6.85 28.87 42.82
N ASN A 248 -6.64 27.56 42.79
CA ASN A 248 -6.00 26.82 43.87
C ASN A 248 -4.98 25.86 43.28
N ILE A 249 -3.80 26.43 43.06
CA ILE A 249 -2.52 25.92 43.50
C ILE A 249 -2.66 24.61 44.30
N SER A 250 -2.24 23.51 43.69
CA SER A 250 -1.70 22.36 44.40
C SER A 250 -0.35 22.06 43.80
N GLU A 251 0.63 22.90 44.15
CA GLU A 251 2.06 22.56 44.16
C GLU A 251 2.31 21.46 45.20
N ASP A 252 1.78 20.25 45.00
CA ASP A 252 2.31 19.05 45.66
C ASP A 252 1.72 17.80 45.01
N SER A 253 2.49 17.17 44.14
CA SER A 253 2.64 15.71 44.09
C SER A 253 3.61 15.38 42.96
N GLU A 254 4.88 15.53 43.29
CA GLU A 254 5.96 14.78 42.68
C GLU A 254 5.72 13.28 42.90
N ASP A 255 4.95 12.60 42.04
CA ASP A 255 4.91 11.13 42.07
C ASP A 255 4.51 10.49 40.72
N TYR A 256 5.09 11.00 39.62
CA TYR A 256 5.08 10.33 38.31
C TYR A 256 6.41 9.62 37.98
N SER A 257 7.18 9.22 39.00
CA SER A 257 8.34 8.32 38.85
C SER A 257 7.92 6.84 38.82
N ARG A 258 6.93 6.52 38.00
CA ARG A 258 6.64 5.13 37.60
C ARG A 258 6.30 4.99 36.12
N ALA A 259 7.07 5.70 35.28
CA ALA A 259 7.34 5.20 33.95
C ALA A 259 8.15 3.90 34.11
N ARG A 260 7.56 2.74 33.77
CA ARG A 260 8.34 1.53 33.55
C ARG A 260 9.20 1.78 32.32
N VAL A 261 10.44 2.22 32.56
CA VAL A 261 11.52 2.11 31.58
C VAL A 261 11.73 0.62 31.37
N PHE A 262 11.33 0.11 30.22
CA PHE A 262 11.75 -1.21 29.77
C PHE A 262 13.25 -1.12 29.50
N ALA A 263 14.04 -1.51 30.49
CA ALA A 263 15.44 -1.83 30.30
C ALA A 263 15.50 -3.16 29.55
N LEU A 264 15.74 -3.07 28.25
CA LEU A 264 16.12 -4.19 27.40
C LEU A 264 17.59 -4.50 27.69
N GLY A 265 17.88 -5.72 28.16
CA GLY A 265 19.24 -6.22 28.34
C GLY A 265 19.59 -6.61 29.77
N GLY A 266 19.54 -7.92 30.05
CA GLY A 266 20.00 -8.50 31.32
C GLY A 266 19.71 -9.99 31.40
N SER A 267 20.57 -10.79 30.78
CA SER A 267 20.66 -12.24 30.99
C SER A 267 20.98 -12.55 32.45
N GLU A 268 20.15 -13.37 33.10
CA GLU A 268 20.61 -14.31 34.13
C GLU A 268 19.58 -15.43 34.37
N ASN A 269 20.09 -16.65 34.32
CA ASN A 269 19.43 -17.94 34.56
C ASN A 269 18.66 -17.99 35.89
N VAL A 270 17.54 -18.73 35.96
CA VAL A 270 17.26 -19.85 36.90
C VAL A 270 15.92 -20.53 36.55
N HIS A 271 16.03 -21.81 36.16
CA HIS A 271 15.17 -23.02 36.34
C HIS A 271 13.64 -23.00 36.54
N ASP A 272 13.02 -23.85 35.70
CA ASP A 272 11.94 -24.85 35.90
C ASP A 272 10.63 -24.45 36.60
N ASP A 273 9.50 -24.47 35.86
CA ASP A 273 8.62 -25.65 35.76
C ASP A 273 7.42 -25.44 34.79
N ASP A 274 7.12 -26.50 34.03
CA ASP A 274 5.82 -26.99 33.55
C ASP A 274 4.89 -26.19 32.58
N THR A 275 5.02 -26.52 31.29
CA THR A 275 3.96 -26.91 30.32
C THR A 275 2.90 -25.89 29.82
N GLY A 276 2.92 -25.64 28.49
CA GLY A 276 1.68 -25.50 27.72
C GLY A 276 1.69 -24.58 26.48
N LEU A 277 2.31 -25.05 25.38
CA LEU A 277 2.06 -24.71 23.95
C LEU A 277 1.45 -23.32 23.63
N ALA A 278 2.29 -22.40 23.17
CA ALA A 278 1.90 -21.18 22.45
C ALA A 278 2.66 -21.07 21.11
N PRO A 279 2.09 -20.42 20.08
CA PRO A 279 2.57 -20.48 18.70
C PRO A 279 3.80 -19.59 18.48
N GLU A 280 4.77 -20.14 17.75
CA GLU A 280 5.90 -19.44 17.17
C GLU A 280 5.45 -18.46 16.06
N ASP A 281 6.32 -17.49 15.77
CA ASP A 281 6.28 -16.46 14.70
C ASP A 281 5.52 -15.16 14.98
N LEU A 282 6.05 -14.38 15.92
CA LEU A 282 6.20 -12.94 15.71
C LEU A 282 7.68 -12.58 15.79
N ALA A 283 8.34 -12.58 14.63
CA ALA A 283 9.68 -12.04 14.46
C ALA A 283 9.69 -10.56 14.89
N GLU A 284 10.27 -10.33 16.06
CA GLU A 284 10.63 -9.00 16.54
C GLU A 284 11.69 -8.43 15.60
N CYS A 285 11.30 -7.44 14.79
CA CYS A 285 12.24 -6.51 14.16
C CYS A 285 12.83 -5.62 15.27
N GLU A 286 13.70 -6.19 16.10
CA GLU A 286 14.74 -5.42 16.78
C GLU A 286 15.76 -5.05 15.72
N ASP A 287 15.53 -3.90 15.09
CA ASP A 287 16.54 -3.16 14.35
C ASP A 287 17.55 -2.66 15.40
N SER A 288 18.36 -3.61 15.89
CA SER A 288 19.55 -3.34 16.67
C SER A 288 20.44 -2.54 15.74
N LEU A 289 20.48 -1.24 16.01
CA LEU A 289 21.34 -0.24 15.42
C LEU A 289 22.77 -0.58 15.83
N GLU A 290 23.26 -1.70 15.30
CA GLU A 290 24.66 -2.06 15.30
C GLU A 290 25.33 -0.98 14.45
N GLU A 291 26.19 -0.20 15.11
CA GLU A 291 27.18 0.67 14.50
C GLU A 291 27.90 -0.14 13.41
N LEU A 292 27.34 -0.11 12.19
CA LEU A 292 28.05 -0.50 10.99
C LEU A 292 29.14 0.54 10.88
N GLU A 293 30.33 0.13 11.32
CA GLU A 293 31.60 0.74 11.01
C GLU A 293 31.51 1.25 9.58
N ASP A 294 31.75 2.55 9.41
CA ASP A 294 31.79 3.25 8.15
C ASP A 294 32.70 2.47 7.18
N ASP A 295 32.12 1.55 6.41
CA ASP A 295 32.73 1.01 5.20
C ASP A 295 32.61 2.14 4.18
N ASP A 296 33.56 3.06 4.27
CA ASP A 296 34.00 4.02 3.28
C ASP A 296 34.60 3.29 2.05
N GLY A 297 33.94 2.20 1.65
CA GLY A 297 34.14 1.45 0.43
C GLY A 297 33.86 2.35 -0.76
N ASP A 298 34.85 3.18 -1.06
CA ASP A 298 35.28 3.68 -2.35
C ASP A 298 35.30 2.48 -3.32
N SER A 299 34.11 2.06 -3.71
CA SER A 299 33.92 1.11 -4.78
C SER A 299 34.13 1.90 -6.06
N ASP A 300 35.40 1.97 -6.45
CA ASP A 300 36.01 2.37 -7.73
C ASP A 300 35.31 1.71 -8.94
N TRP A 301 34.02 1.98 -9.12
CA TRP A 301 33.30 1.69 -10.35
C TRP A 301 33.27 2.92 -11.28
N GLU A 302 33.88 4.04 -10.86
CA GLU A 302 34.13 5.22 -11.68
C GLU A 302 35.62 5.28 -12.06
N ASP A 303 36.08 4.33 -12.89
CA ASP A 303 37.32 4.47 -13.66
C ASP A 303 37.27 3.51 -14.87
N ILE A 304 36.24 3.68 -15.69
CA ILE A 304 36.33 3.28 -17.11
C ILE A 304 36.33 4.55 -17.96
N ASP A 305 37.40 5.32 -17.79
CA ASP A 305 37.84 6.30 -18.77
C ASP A 305 38.11 5.56 -20.08
N SER A 306 37.08 5.53 -20.92
CA SER A 306 37.24 5.29 -22.34
C SER A 306 37.81 6.57 -22.93
N ASP A 307 39.11 6.71 -22.75
CA ASP A 307 40.00 7.66 -23.40
C ASP A 307 40.03 7.30 -24.90
N GLU A 308 38.99 7.71 -25.64
CA GLU A 308 39.00 7.72 -27.11
C GLU A 308 39.22 9.16 -27.56
N GLU A 309 40.48 9.42 -27.87
CA GLU A 309 41.04 10.67 -28.35
C GLU A 309 40.18 11.34 -29.44
N GLU A 310 39.88 12.61 -29.21
CA GLU A 310 39.35 13.55 -30.20
C GLU A 310 40.35 13.76 -31.36
N GLU A 311 40.27 12.96 -32.42
CA GLU A 311 40.71 13.42 -33.74
C GLU A 311 39.56 14.15 -34.46
N SER A 312 39.54 15.47 -34.24
CA SER A 312 39.14 16.52 -35.19
C SER A 312 38.76 16.03 -36.61
N SER A 313 37.48 15.75 -36.84
CA SER A 313 36.91 15.69 -38.19
C SER A 313 35.88 16.81 -38.38
N GLU A 314 36.38 17.86 -38.99
CA GLU A 314 35.68 19.02 -39.51
C GLU A 314 34.63 18.57 -40.55
N GLY A 315 33.34 18.76 -40.22
CA GLY A 315 32.27 18.91 -41.21
C GLY A 315 31.56 17.62 -41.67
N SER A 316 30.50 17.26 -40.96
CA SER A 316 29.36 16.56 -41.59
C SER A 316 28.07 16.93 -40.87
N TYR A 317 27.37 17.92 -41.41
CA TYR A 317 25.97 18.19 -41.06
C TYR A 317 25.14 16.98 -41.49
N ILE A 318 24.56 16.26 -40.55
CA ILE A 318 23.49 15.30 -40.84
C ILE A 318 22.21 16.12 -41.02
N CYS A 319 21.91 16.45 -42.29
CA CYS A 319 20.59 16.89 -42.70
C CYS A 319 19.67 15.66 -42.74
N PHE A 320 18.70 15.58 -41.83
CA PHE A 320 17.57 14.69 -42.01
C PHE A 320 16.65 15.30 -43.06
N GLU A 321 16.72 14.80 -44.28
CA GLU A 321 15.65 15.03 -45.26
C GLU A 321 14.41 14.31 -44.74
N VAL A 322 13.38 15.09 -44.43
CA VAL A 322 12.05 14.60 -44.13
C VAL A 322 11.46 14.10 -45.45
N GLU A 323 11.51 12.79 -45.68
CA GLU A 323 10.73 12.15 -46.74
C GLU A 323 9.25 12.14 -46.31
N GLU A 324 8.52 13.17 -46.73
CA GLU A 324 7.06 13.19 -46.74
C GLU A 324 6.55 12.22 -47.82
N GLU A 325 6.33 10.94 -47.50
CA GLU A 325 5.56 10.05 -48.39
C GLU A 325 4.93 8.85 -47.65
N SER A 326 4.10 9.12 -46.65
CA SER A 326 3.17 8.11 -46.11
C SER A 326 1.99 7.92 -47.08
N SER A 327 2.13 6.95 -47.98
CA SER A 327 1.08 6.47 -48.88
C SER A 327 0.00 5.68 -48.09
N PHE A 328 -1.23 6.19 -48.11
CA PHE A 328 -2.39 5.55 -47.52
C PHE A 328 -2.94 4.49 -48.50
N VAL A 329 -3.01 3.24 -48.08
CA VAL A 329 -3.70 2.17 -48.82
C VAL A 329 -5.21 2.26 -48.50
N VAL A 330 -6.00 2.78 -49.44
CA VAL A 330 -7.47 2.70 -49.40
C VAL A 330 -7.86 1.32 -49.95
N PHE A 331 -8.51 0.48 -49.15
CA PHE A 331 -9.29 -0.64 -49.67
C PHE A 331 -10.69 -0.13 -50.00
N SER A 332 -11.04 -0.17 -51.28
CA SER A 332 -12.41 0.02 -51.75
C SER A 332 -13.11 -1.33 -51.70
N ASP A 333 -14.21 -1.43 -50.97
CA ASP A 333 -15.11 -2.59 -51.03
C ASP A 333 -15.89 -2.57 -52.36
N ASP A 334 -15.87 -3.70 -53.06
CA ASP A 334 -16.68 -3.99 -54.26
C ASP A 334 -17.98 -4.71 -53.88
#